data_AF-A0A7V1U7A4-F1
#
_entry.id   AF-A0A7V1U7A4-F1
#
_cell.length_a   1.000
_cell.length_b   1.000
_cell.length_c   1.000
_cell.angle_alpha   90.00
_cell.angle_beta   90.00
_cell.angle_gamma   90.00
#
_symmetry.space_group_name_H-M   'P 1'
#
loop_
_entity.id
_entity.type
_entity.pdbx_description
1 polymer ?
#
loop_
_entity_poly.entity_id
_entity_poly.type
_entity_poly.pdbx_seq_one_letter_code
_entity_poly.pdbx_strand_id
1 'polypeptide(L)' 'MAIDTRGLTPRQRRIVQFIERTVRERGYPPTVREIGEAVGLTSSSSVHAQL' A
#
# COMPACT_ATOMS: atom_id res chain seq x y z
N MET A 1 14.89 -5.44 12.03
CA MET A 1 14.01 -4.30 12.40
C MET A 1 12.58 -4.70 12.07
N ALA A 2 11.83 -5.20 13.05
CA ALA A 2 10.41 -5.47 12.88
C ALA A 2 9.67 -4.16 13.09
N ILE A 3 9.02 -3.63 12.04
CA ILE A 3 8.18 -2.45 12.17
C ILE A 3 7.00 -2.84 13.06
N ASP A 4 6.93 -2.27 14.26
CA ASP A 4 5.82 -2.56 15.18
C ASP A 4 4.53 -1.96 14.62
N THR A 5 3.62 -2.83 14.17
CA THR A 5 2.36 -2.45 13.55
C THR A 5 1.21 -2.33 14.56
N ARG A 6 1.48 -2.47 15.87
CA ARG A 6 0.45 -2.59 16.92
C ARG A 6 -0.15 -1.24 17.34
N GLY A 7 0.40 -0.11 16.89
CA GLY A 7 -0.13 1.24 17.10
C GLY A 7 -0.52 1.99 15.83
N LEU A 8 -0.49 1.36 14.65
CA LEU A 8 -0.70 2.04 13.38
C LEU A 8 -2.20 2.22 13.08
N THR A 9 -2.58 3.42 12.66
CA THR A 9 -3.90 3.67 12.08
C THR A 9 -4.11 2.80 10.83
N PRO A 10 -5.36 2.50 10.43
CA PRO A 10 -5.64 1.69 9.24
C PRO A 10 -4.95 2.19 7.96
N ARG A 11 -4.79 3.51 7.82
CA ARG A 11 -4.07 4.14 6.71
C ARG A 11 -2.57 3.88 6.80
N GLN A 12 -1.95 4.08 7.95
CA GLN A 12 -0.53 3.79 8.15
C GLN A 12 -0.21 2.30 7.95
N ARG A 13 -1.11 1.40 8.37
CA ARG A 13 -0.96 -0.03 8.14
C ARG A 13 -0.93 -0.38 6.65
N ARG A 14 -1.81 0.25 5.85
CA ARG A 14 -1.82 0.10 4.38
C ARG A 14 -0.53 0.62 3.74
N ILE A 15 -0.01 1.75 4.22
CA ILE A 15 1.28 2.31 3.75
C ILE A 15 2.41 1.30 4.00
N VAL A 16 2.53 0.78 5.22
CA VAL A 16 3.59 -0.17 5.59
C VAL A 16 3.48 -1.47 4.77
N GLN A 17 2.27 -2.03 4.67
CA GLN A 17 2.05 -3.24 3.86
C GLN A 17 2.38 -3.03 2.38
N PHE A 18 2.06 -1.85 1.83
CA PHE A 18 2.38 -1.53 0.45
C PHE A 18 3.89 -1.48 0.21
N ILE A 19 4.62 -0.83 1.12
CA ILE A 19 6.08 -0.75 1.05
C ILE A 19 6.70 -2.14 1.15
N GLU A 20 6.32 -2.95 2.15
CA GLU A 20 6.86 -4.30 2.33
C GLU A 20 6.63 -5.19 1.10
N ARG A 21 5.43 -5.11 0.51
CA ARG A 21 5.09 -5.85 -0.71
C ARG A 21 5.96 -5.40 -1.88
N THR A 22 6.05 -4.11 -2.14
CA THR A 22 6.81 -3.60 -3.29
C THR A 22 8.30 -3.90 -3.17
N VAL A 23 8.87 -3.81 -1.96
CA VAL A 23 10.25 -4.22 -1.71
C VAL A 23 10.44 -5.71 -2.00
N ARG A 24 9.50 -6.56 -1.59
CA ARG A 24 9.57 -8.01 -1.82
C ARG A 24 9.44 -8.37 -3.29
N GLU A 25 8.57 -7.70 -4.02
CA GLU A 25 8.27 -8.01 -5.44
C GLU A 25 9.28 -7.38 -6.40
N ARG A 26 9.69 -6.14 -6.15
CA ARG A 26 10.52 -5.35 -7.08
C ARG A 26 11.96 -5.18 -6.61
N GLY A 27 12.26 -5.46 -5.34
CA GLY A 27 13.60 -5.28 -4.76
C GLY A 27 13.90 -3.83 -4.33
N TYR A 28 12.96 -2.90 -4.48
CA TYR A 28 13.11 -1.51 -4.08
C TYR A 28 11.82 -0.95 -3.45
N PRO A 29 11.93 0.02 -2.52
CA PRO A 29 10.77 0.65 -1.92
C PRO A 29 10.01 1.52 -2.93
N PRO A 30 8.68 1.61 -2.84
CA PRO A 30 7.89 2.47 -3.71
C PRO A 30 8.16 3.95 -3.40
N THR A 31 7.94 4.80 -4.38
CA THR A 31 8.03 6.26 -4.20
C THR A 31 6.86 6.80 -3.38
N VAL A 32 7.01 7.99 -2.81
CA VAL A 32 5.92 8.68 -2.08
C VAL A 32 4.70 8.90 -2.98
N ARG A 33 4.90 9.12 -4.29
CA ARG A 33 3.80 9.18 -5.27
C ARG A 33 3.08 7.84 -5.40
N GLU A 34 3.80 6.75 -5.62
CA GLU A 34 3.20 5.40 -5.70
C GLU A 34 2.48 5.00 -4.39
N ILE A 35 3.05 5.37 -3.23
CA ILE A 35 2.41 5.16 -1.94
C ILE A 35 1.12 5.98 -1.86
N GLY A 36 1.16 7.27 -2.21
CA GLY A 36 0.00 8.16 -2.22
C GLY A 36 -1.12 7.68 -3.14
N GLU A 37 -0.76 7.20 -4.32
CA GLU A 37 -1.68 6.54 -5.25
C GLU A 37 -2.22 5.24 -4.64
N ALA A 38 -1.38 4.33 -4.13
CA ALA A 38 -1.84 3.06 -3.58
C ALA A 38 -2.68 3.19 -2.28
N VAL A 39 -2.46 4.22 -1.47
CA VAL A 39 -3.19 4.45 -0.21
C VAL A 39 -4.33 5.47 -0.34
N GLY A 40 -4.48 6.10 -1.51
CA GLY A 40 -5.55 7.07 -1.85
C GLY A 40 -6.37 6.71 -3.11
N LEU A 41 -5.99 5.69 -3.88
CA LEU A 41 -6.61 5.23 -5.12
C LEU A 41 -6.58 3.69 -5.09
N THR A 42 -7.62 3.05 -4.57
CA THR A 42 -8.67 2.56 -5.44
C THR A 42 -10.02 2.82 -4.79
N SER A 43 -10.42 4.09 -4.71
CA SER A 43 -11.85 4.38 -4.86
C SER A 43 -12.19 4.28 -6.35
N SER A 44 -12.00 3.11 -6.93
CA SER A 44 -12.78 2.71 -8.09
C SER A 44 -13.94 1.89 -7.55
N SER A 45 -15.11 2.45 -7.72
CA SER A 45 -16.31 1.70 -8.05
C SER A 45 -16.13 0.88 -9.36
N SER A 46 -14.97 0.26 -9.64
CA SER A 46 -14.67 -0.35 -10.96
C SER A 46 -13.57 -1.42 -10.93
N VAL A 47 -13.62 -2.37 -9.99
CA VAL A 47 -13.10 -3.73 -10.24
C VAL A 47 -14.14 -4.75 -9.77
N HIS A 48 -15.41 -4.49 -10.07
CA HIS A 48 -16.45 -5.51 -10.02
C HIS A 48 -17.30 -5.33 -11.28
N ALA A 49 -17.17 -6.28 -12.20
CA ALA A 49 -17.92 -6.41 -13.45
C ALA A 49 -17.65 -5.26 -14.46
N GLN A 50 -17.41 -5.47 -15.74
CA GLN A 50 -17.89 -6.50 -16.65
C GLN A 50 -16.83 -6.79 -17.71
N LEU A 51 -17.02 -7.96 -18.32
CA LEU A 51 -16.46 -8.45 -19.59
C LEU A 51 -16.21 -7.36 -20.64
#